data_AF-A0A7X7ALI8-F1
#
_entry.id   AF-A0A7X7ALI8-F1
#
_cell.length_a   1.000
_cell.length_b   1.000
_cell.length_c   1.000
_cell.angle_alpha   90.00
_cell.angle_beta   90.00
_cell.angle_gamma   90.00
#
_symmetry.space_group_name_H-M   'P 1'
#
loop_
_entity.id
_entity.type
_entity.pdbx_description
1 polymer ?
#
loop_
_entity_poly.entity_id
_entity_poly.type
_entity_poly.pdbx_seq_one_letter_code
_entity_poly.pdbx_strand_id
1 'polypeptide(L)'
;MVSRLPVIDDDGEVGDLSQTDPALFKSLKEMPPSLQSKLRGRPKAQVTKERITIRLSPEVLQSFRATGKGWQTRIDTALKDWLKAHTP
;
A
#
# COMPACT_ATOMS: atom_id res chain seq x y z
N MET A 1 21.39 15.58 -33.02
CA MET A 1 20.35 14.66 -32.50
C MET A 1 20.55 14.60 -30.99
N VAL A 2 19.55 15.01 -30.21
CA VAL A 2 19.68 15.18 -28.74
C VAL A 2 19.51 13.82 -28.08
N SER A 3 20.55 13.33 -27.42
CA SER A 3 20.59 12.00 -26.80
C SER A 3 19.62 11.88 -25.64
N ARG A 4 19.02 10.68 -25.54
CA ARG A 4 17.87 10.31 -24.71
C ARG A 4 18.32 9.97 -23.29
N LEU A 5 17.61 10.52 -22.30
CA LEU A 5 17.54 10.04 -20.89
C LEU A 5 18.87 10.17 -20.09
N PRO A 6 18.83 10.17 -18.75
CA PRO A 6 19.88 10.77 -17.94
C PRO A 6 21.13 9.90 -17.97
N VAL A 7 22.19 10.47 -18.56
CA VAL A 7 23.62 10.11 -18.43
C VAL A 7 23.88 8.61 -18.28
N ILE A 8 23.69 7.84 -19.36
CA ILE A 8 24.29 6.51 -19.49
C ILE A 8 25.53 6.69 -20.37
N ASP A 9 26.72 6.32 -19.89
CA ASP A 9 27.95 6.39 -20.68
C ASP A 9 28.06 5.22 -21.69
N ASP A 10 29.09 5.25 -22.54
CA ASP A 10 29.31 4.23 -23.59
C ASP A 10 29.57 2.83 -23.00
N ASP A 11 30.02 2.78 -21.74
CA ASP A 11 30.22 1.57 -20.95
C ASP A 11 28.93 1.04 -20.29
N GLY A 12 27.83 1.79 -20.42
CA GLY A 12 26.51 1.42 -19.91
C GLY A 12 26.27 1.78 -18.45
N GLU A 13 27.15 2.57 -17.84
CA GLU A 13 27.04 2.99 -16.44
C GLU A 13 26.09 4.19 -16.30
N VAL A 14 25.25 4.13 -15.26
CA VAL A 14 24.27 5.18 -14.96
C VAL A 14 24.93 6.24 -14.07
N GLY A 15 25.04 7.47 -14.58
CA GLY A 15 25.59 8.60 -13.85
C GLY A 15 24.72 9.06 -12.67
N ASP A 16 25.32 9.83 -11.77
CA ASP A 16 24.61 10.37 -10.60
C ASP A 16 23.48 11.34 -11.03
N LEU A 17 22.26 11.01 -10.62
CA LEU A 17 21.05 11.79 -10.88
C LEU A 17 21.10 13.18 -10.24
N SER A 18 21.97 13.42 -9.25
CA SER A 18 22.19 14.74 -8.64
C SER A 18 22.68 15.79 -9.64
N GLN A 19 23.32 15.36 -10.74
CA GLN A 19 23.83 16.21 -11.81
C GLN A 19 22.86 16.34 -13.01
N THR A 20 21.70 15.68 -12.93
CA THR A 20 20.70 15.68 -14.00
C THR A 20 19.84 16.94 -13.92
N ASP A 21 19.55 17.55 -15.07
CA ASP A 21 18.62 18.67 -15.15
C ASP A 21 17.21 18.21 -14.71
N PRO A 22 16.63 18.80 -13.64
CA PRO A 22 15.29 18.45 -13.17
C PRO A 22 14.20 18.67 -14.23
N ALA A 23 14.43 19.51 -15.26
CA ALA A 23 13.50 19.71 -16.36
C ALA A 23 13.31 18.47 -17.26
N LEU A 24 14.19 17.48 -17.16
CA LEU A 24 14.03 16.18 -17.85
C LEU A 24 12.91 15.33 -17.26
N PHE A 25 12.53 15.56 -16.00
CA PHE A 25 11.45 14.85 -15.33
C PHE A 25 10.11 15.54 -15.58
N LYS A 26 9.14 14.78 -16.08
CA LYS A 26 7.78 15.27 -16.37
C LYS A 26 6.79 14.83 -15.31
N SER A 27 5.73 15.63 -15.13
CA SER A 27 4.66 15.25 -14.21
C SER A 27 3.93 14.01 -14.71
N LEU A 28 3.50 13.14 -13.78
CA LEU A 28 2.61 12.02 -14.09
C LEU A 28 1.32 12.48 -14.80
N LYS A 29 0.88 13.72 -14.58
CA LYS A 29 -0.31 14.31 -15.23
C LYS A 29 -0.14 14.53 -16.73
N GLU A 30 1.09 14.61 -17.22
CA GLU A 30 1.41 14.82 -18.64
C GLU A 30 1.39 13.52 -19.45
N MET A 31 1.33 12.36 -18.79
CA MET A 31 1.24 11.06 -19.47
C MET A 31 -0.15 10.80 -20.06
N PRO A 32 -0.28 9.86 -21.02
CA PRO A 32 -1.57 9.39 -21.49
C PRO A 32 -2.47 8.86 -20.34
N PRO A 33 -3.78 9.18 -20.31
CA PRO A 33 -4.69 8.78 -19.23
C PRO A 33 -4.72 7.27 -18.96
N SER A 34 -4.54 6.45 -20.00
CA SER A 34 -4.50 4.99 -19.93
C SER A 34 -3.32 4.44 -19.11
N LEU A 35 -2.22 5.19 -19.02
CA LEU A 35 -1.06 4.83 -18.20
C LEU A 35 -1.15 5.46 -16.81
N GLN A 36 -1.74 6.65 -16.68
CA GLN A 36 -1.97 7.28 -15.37
C GLN A 36 -2.81 6.37 -14.46
N SER A 37 -3.84 5.71 -14.99
CA SER A 37 -4.70 4.81 -14.22
C SER A 37 -3.99 3.53 -13.77
N LYS A 38 -3.06 3.00 -14.57
CA LYS A 38 -2.28 1.79 -14.25
C LYS A 38 -1.23 2.05 -13.16
N LEU A 39 -0.70 3.26 -13.09
CA LEU A 39 0.32 3.66 -12.11
C LEU A 39 -0.25 4.14 -10.77
N ARG A 40 -1.59 4.26 -10.64
CA ARG A 40 -2.26 4.82 -9.46
C ARG A 40 -2.36 3.90 -8.24
N GLY A 41 -1.73 2.72 -8.28
CA GLY A 41 -1.73 1.76 -7.16
C GLY A 41 -3.13 1.29 -6.76
N ARG A 42 -3.25 0.56 -5.65
CA ARG A 42 -4.55 0.15 -5.12
C ARG A 42 -5.31 1.40 -4.63
N PRO A 43 -6.57 1.60 -5.02
CA PRO A 43 -7.36 2.71 -4.49
C PRO A 43 -7.40 2.64 -2.96
N LYS A 44 -7.28 3.81 -2.31
CA LYS A 44 -7.42 3.92 -0.85
C LYS A 44 -8.79 3.37 -0.44
N ALA A 45 -8.82 2.54 0.60
CA ALA A 45 -10.07 2.02 1.12
C ALA A 45 -10.93 3.20 1.63
N GLN A 46 -12.21 3.22 1.25
CA GLN A 46 -13.15 4.28 1.68
C GLN A 46 -13.40 4.24 3.20
N VAL A 47 -13.38 3.04 3.79
CA VAL A 47 -13.47 2.84 5.24
C VAL A 47 -12.19 2.15 5.70
N THR A 48 -11.41 2.85 6.52
CA THR A 48 -10.16 2.32 7.07
C THR A 48 -10.45 1.72 8.44
N LYS A 49 -9.97 0.51 8.68
CA LYS A 49 -9.99 -0.08 10.02
C LYS A 49 -9.06 0.73 10.93
N GLU A 50 -9.55 1.15 12.08
CA GLU A 50 -8.69 1.83 13.06
C GLU A 50 -7.76 0.80 13.72
N ARG A 51 -6.46 1.10 13.77
CA ARG A 51 -5.47 0.26 14.43
C ARG A 51 -5.36 0.69 15.88
N ILE A 52 -5.99 -0.07 16.77
CA ILE A 52 -5.91 0.14 18.22
C ILE A 52 -5.19 -1.02 18.91
N THR A 53 -4.63 -0.74 20.09
CA THR A 53 -4.03 -1.76 20.96
C THR A 53 -5.04 -2.12 22.06
N ILE A 54 -5.53 -3.36 22.06
CA ILE A 54 -6.41 -3.89 23.10
C ILE A 54 -5.80 -5.14 23.73
N ARG A 55 -6.09 -5.39 25.00
CA ARG A 55 -5.72 -6.63 25.70
C ARG A 55 -6.90 -7.60 25.63
N LEU A 56 -6.62 -8.84 25.23
CA LEU A 56 -7.60 -9.92 25.15
C LEU A 56 -7.12 -11.09 26.02
N SER A 57 -8.06 -11.87 26.56
CA SER A 57 -7.72 -13.09 27.30
C SER A 57 -6.88 -14.06 26.47
N PRO A 58 -5.90 -14.76 27.07
CA PRO A 58 -5.04 -15.70 26.34
C PRO A 58 -5.81 -16.78 25.59
N GLU A 59 -6.88 -17.33 26.17
CA GLU A 59 -7.71 -18.37 25.54
C GLU A 59 -8.35 -17.91 24.21
N VAL A 60 -8.84 -16.67 24.18
CA VAL A 60 -9.48 -16.06 23.00
C VAL A 60 -8.42 -15.87 21.92
N LEU A 61 -7.27 -15.29 22.29
CA LEU A 61 -6.18 -15.05 21.35
C LEU A 61 -5.65 -16.36 20.75
N GLN A 62 -5.45 -17.39 21.57
CA GLN A 62 -4.97 -18.70 21.12
C GLN A 62 -5.97 -19.36 20.17
N SER A 63 -7.25 -19.36 20.52
CA SER A 63 -8.31 -19.93 19.69
C SER A 63 -8.36 -19.30 18.30
N PHE A 64 -8.30 -17.97 18.22
CA PHE A 64 -8.27 -17.29 16.93
C PHE A 64 -6.94 -17.52 16.20
N ARG A 65 -5.77 -17.44 16.86
CA ARG A 65 -4.48 -17.67 16.21
C ARG A 65 -4.34 -19.07 15.62
N ALA A 66 -4.91 -20.09 16.26
CA ALA A 66 -4.93 -21.46 15.76
C ALA A 66 -5.64 -21.59 14.39
N THR A 67 -6.55 -20.65 14.05
CA THR A 67 -7.21 -20.60 12.73
C THR A 67 -6.28 -20.13 11.58
N GLY A 68 -5.03 -19.78 11.89
CA GLY A 68 -4.00 -19.44 10.91
C GLY A 68 -4.20 -18.08 10.25
N LYS A 69 -3.77 -17.96 8.98
CA LYS A 69 -3.84 -16.71 8.21
C LYS A 69 -5.26 -16.14 8.23
N GLY A 70 -5.37 -14.84 8.52
CA GLY A 70 -6.66 -14.13 8.58
C GLY A 70 -7.35 -14.16 9.94
N TRP A 71 -6.73 -14.70 11.00
CA TRP A 71 -7.34 -14.73 12.34
C TRP A 71 -7.78 -13.36 12.87
N GLN A 72 -7.05 -12.28 12.56
CA GLN A 72 -7.43 -10.91 12.90
C GLN A 72 -8.73 -10.46 12.21
N THR A 73 -9.00 -10.95 11.00
CA THR A 73 -10.26 -10.68 10.31
C THR A 73 -11.40 -11.50 10.89
N ARG A 74 -11.12 -12.74 11.33
CA ARG A 74 -12.12 -13.58 12.01
C ARG A 74 -12.55 -12.99 13.34
N ILE A 75 -11.62 -12.49 14.16
CA ILE A 75 -11.97 -11.85 15.43
C ILE A 75 -12.75 -10.53 15.21
N ASP A 76 -12.38 -9.71 14.22
CA ASP A 76 -13.17 -8.52 13.84
C ASP A 76 -14.60 -8.90 13.42
N THR A 77 -14.75 -10.00 12.69
CA THR A 77 -16.08 -10.50 12.26
C THR A 77 -16.89 -11.00 13.46
N ALA A 78 -16.27 -11.72 14.40
CA ALA A 78 -16.92 -12.19 15.61
C ALA A 78 -17.40 -11.03 16.49
N LEU A 79 -16.59 -9.98 16.65
CA LEU A 79 -16.99 -8.77 17.40
C LEU A 79 -18.16 -8.05 16.73
N LYS A 80 -18.16 -7.93 15.40
CA LYS A 80 -19.28 -7.37 14.65
C LYS A 80 -20.55 -8.17 14.81
N ASP A 81 -20.44 -9.50 14.83
CA ASP A 81 -21.59 -10.37 15.00
C ASP A 81 -22.17 -10.27 16.42
N TRP A 82 -21.28 -10.21 17.42
CA TRP A 82 -21.67 -9.98 18.82
C TRP A 82 -22.45 -8.67 18.98
N LEU A 83 -22.03 -7.58 18.31
CA LEU A 83 -22.72 -6.27 18.32
C LEU A 83 -24.10 -6.27 17.67
N LYS A 84 -24.44 -7.25 16.81
CA LYS A 84 -25.81 -7.36 16.27
C LYS A 84 -26.80 -7.85 17.33
N ALA A 85 -26.31 -8.67 18.26
CA ALA A 85 -27.12 -9.30 19.29
C ALA A 85 -27.05 -8.57 20.64
N HIS A 86 -26.05 -7.72 20.85
CA HIS A 86 -25.79 -7.05 22.12
C HIS A 86 -25.50 -5.57 21.91
N THR A 87 -26.04 -4.73 22.80
CA THR A 87 -25.62 -3.33 22.92
C THR A 87 -24.56 -3.26 24.02
N PRO A 88 -23.34 -2.80 23.70
CA PRO A 88 -22.23 -2.68 24.66
C PRO A 88 -22.46 -1.60 25.71
#